data_AF-A0A935IQU2-F1
#
_entry.id   AF-A0A935IQU2-F1
#
_cell.length_a   1.000
_cell.length_b   1.000
_cell.length_c   1.000
_cell.angle_alpha   90.00
_cell.angle_beta   90.00
_cell.angle_gamma   90.00
#
_symmetry.space_group_name_H-M   'P 1'
#
loop_
_entity.id
_entity.type
_entity.pdbx_description
1 polymer ?
#
loop_
_entity_poly.entity_id
_entity_poly.type
_entity_poly.pdbx_seq_one_letter_code
_entity_poly.pdbx_strand_id
1 'polypeptide(L)'
;MRTLYLRNVPDEVGDALEELASRASMSVSAYAVRELSAAVAFRSNADLLWTQPQVEVDIDDVVAAVRSGARSLIVVDTSVVLAALLGQDPARQALVGRRLVAPHLIDAEVAHALRGLVLGVKVTADDGERLLSVWQHLAVDRLPMTGLLPRVWALRDALTAYDAMFVTAAEALRVPLVTCDRQLAHAGAARCTVEIVPGASSMPS
;
A
#
# COMPACT_ATOMS: atom_id res chain seq x y z
N MET A 1 -19.46 20.33 0.27
CA MET A 1 -19.25 19.42 -0.87
C MET A 1 -19.16 20.23 -2.15
N ARG A 2 -18.16 20.00 -2.99
CA ARG A 2 -18.10 20.56 -4.36
C ARG A 2 -18.64 19.53 -5.34
N THR A 3 -19.44 19.96 -6.31
CA THR A 3 -19.96 19.10 -7.37
C THR A 3 -19.03 19.17 -8.58
N LEU A 4 -18.55 18.02 -9.04
CA LEU A 4 -17.71 17.89 -10.24
C LEU A 4 -18.57 17.30 -11.37
N TYR A 5 -18.66 18.01 -12.50
CA TYR A 5 -19.32 17.51 -13.71
C TYR A 5 -18.26 17.11 -14.74
N LEU A 6 -18.13 15.81 -15.01
CA LEU A 6 -17.30 15.30 -16.10
C LEU A 6 -18.07 15.48 -17.42
N ARG A 7 -17.46 16.17 -18.38
CA ARG A 7 -18.02 16.38 -19.73
C ARG A 7 -17.07 15.78 -20.76
N ASN A 8 -17.61 15.40 -21.92
CA ASN A 8 -16.84 14.79 -23.01
C ASN A 8 -16.07 13.55 -22.58
N VAL A 9 -16.69 12.70 -21.74
CA VAL A 9 -16.13 11.40 -21.39
C VAL A 9 -16.19 10.53 -22.65
N PRO A 10 -15.06 9.97 -23.14
CA PRO A 10 -15.07 9.04 -24.26
C PRO A 10 -15.99 7.85 -23.96
N ASP A 11 -16.72 7.36 -24.97
CA ASP A 11 -17.70 6.27 -24.80
C ASP A 11 -17.07 5.03 -24.14
N GLU A 12 -15.85 4.66 -24.56
CA GLU A 12 -15.07 3.56 -23.98
C GLU A 12 -14.83 3.71 -22.47
N VAL A 13 -14.66 4.95 -21.98
CA VAL A 13 -14.45 5.24 -20.56
C VAL A 13 -15.79 5.21 -19.82
N GLY A 14 -16.87 5.68 -20.45
CA GLY A 14 -18.23 5.58 -19.91
C GLY A 14 -18.63 4.13 -19.68
N ASP A 15 -18.50 3.30 -20.71
CA ASP A 15 -18.83 1.87 -20.69
C ASP A 15 -18.02 1.12 -19.62
N ALA A 16 -16.72 1.38 -19.54
CA ALA A 16 -15.86 0.77 -18.54
C ALA A 16 -16.26 1.17 -17.11
N LEU A 17 -16.62 2.44 -16.89
CA LEU A 17 -17.08 2.91 -15.57
C LEU A 17 -18.42 2.28 -15.18
N GLU A 18 -19.34 2.08 -16.12
CA GLU A 18 -20.61 1.39 -15.89
C GLU A 18 -20.41 -0.07 -15.49
N GLU A 19 -19.56 -0.80 -16.22
CA GLU A 19 -19.25 -2.19 -15.94
C GLU A 19 -18.62 -2.35 -14.54
N LEU A 20 -17.62 -1.51 -14.24
CA LEU A 20 -16.92 -1.55 -12.97
C LEU A 20 -17.81 -1.14 -11.79
N ALA A 21 -18.70 -0.16 -11.98
CA ALA A 21 -19.67 0.26 -10.96
C ALA A 21 -20.69 -0.85 -10.67
N SER A 22 -21.18 -1.53 -11.70
CA SER A 22 -22.09 -2.68 -11.56
C SER A 22 -21.44 -3.81 -10.77
N ARG A 23 -20.19 -4.18 -11.10
CA ARG A 23 -19.41 -5.18 -10.36
C ARG A 23 -19.21 -4.81 -8.88
N ALA A 24 -19.11 -3.52 -8.58
CA ALA A 24 -18.97 -3.00 -7.22
C ALA A 24 -20.31 -2.77 -6.49
N SER A 25 -21.46 -3.01 -7.14
CA SER A 25 -22.79 -2.66 -6.63
C SER A 25 -22.92 -1.19 -6.21
N MET A 26 -22.33 -0.30 -7.00
CA MET A 26 -22.34 1.16 -6.79
C MET A 26 -22.96 1.86 -8.00
N SER A 27 -23.43 3.10 -7.81
CA SER A 27 -23.74 3.96 -8.96
C SER A 27 -22.45 4.39 -9.67
N VAL A 28 -22.53 4.68 -10.97
CA VAL A 28 -21.39 5.17 -11.77
C VAL A 28 -20.76 6.40 -11.11
N SER A 29 -21.58 7.34 -10.63
CA SER A 29 -21.09 8.53 -9.94
C SER A 29 -20.39 8.20 -8.62
N ALA A 30 -20.93 7.28 -7.80
CA ALA A 30 -20.29 6.88 -6.56
C ALA A 30 -18.98 6.13 -6.81
N TYR A 31 -18.94 5.27 -7.83
CA TYR A 31 -17.74 4.57 -8.26
C TYR A 31 -16.68 5.56 -8.77
N ALA A 32 -17.06 6.48 -9.65
CA ALA A 32 -16.17 7.52 -10.18
C ALA A 32 -15.62 8.41 -9.06
N VAL A 33 -16.44 8.82 -8.09
CA VAL A 33 -16.00 9.58 -6.92
C VAL A 33 -15.01 8.78 -6.07
N ARG A 34 -15.25 7.47 -5.87
CA ARG A 34 -14.33 6.59 -5.15
C ARG A 34 -12.98 6.49 -5.86
N GLU A 35 -12.98 6.25 -7.17
CA GLU A 35 -11.74 6.13 -7.95
C GLU A 35 -11.00 7.47 -8.10
N LEU A 36 -11.72 8.59 -8.22
CA LEU A 36 -11.13 9.93 -8.22
C LEU A 36 -10.55 10.27 -6.84
N SER A 37 -11.24 9.94 -5.76
CA SER A 37 -10.72 10.09 -4.39
C SER A 37 -9.45 9.26 -4.20
N ALA A 38 -9.46 8.00 -4.65
CA ALA A 38 -8.27 7.14 -4.62
C ALA A 38 -7.12 7.73 -5.47
N ALA A 39 -7.42 8.30 -6.64
CA ALA A 39 -6.44 8.95 -7.51
C ALA A 39 -5.82 10.22 -6.90
N VAL A 40 -6.60 10.99 -6.15
CA VAL A 40 -6.11 12.19 -5.44
C VAL A 40 -5.29 11.79 -4.21
N ALA A 41 -5.76 10.82 -3.44
CA ALA A 41 -5.07 10.33 -2.26
C ALA A 41 -3.71 9.70 -2.62
N PHE A 42 -3.63 9.05 -3.78
CA PHE A 42 -2.38 8.59 -4.39
C PHE A 42 -1.37 9.72 -4.65
N ARG A 43 -1.81 10.87 -5.18
CA ARG A 43 -0.90 12.03 -5.36
C ARG A 43 -0.43 12.55 -4.00
N SER A 44 -1.31 12.57 -3.01
CA SER A 44 -0.94 12.93 -1.63
C SER A 44 0.06 11.96 -1.02
N ASN A 45 0.06 10.66 -1.36
CA ASN A 45 1.07 9.71 -0.86
C ASN A 45 2.47 10.10 -1.33
N ALA A 46 2.62 10.48 -2.60
CA ALA A 46 3.90 10.95 -3.12
C ALA A 46 4.35 12.22 -2.37
N ASP A 47 3.45 13.18 -2.16
CA ASP A 47 3.76 14.41 -1.45
C ASP A 47 4.12 14.17 0.03
N LEU A 48 3.43 13.24 0.72
CA LEU A 48 3.70 12.86 2.11
C LEU A 48 5.01 12.07 2.27
N LEU A 49 5.34 11.18 1.32
CA LEU A 49 6.56 10.39 1.37
C LEU A 49 7.80 11.20 0.93
N TRP A 50 7.66 12.26 0.12
CA TRP A 50 8.78 12.96 -0.55
C TRP A 50 8.99 14.43 -0.18
N THR A 51 8.38 14.97 0.87
CA THR A 51 8.56 16.38 1.26
C THR A 51 9.93 16.67 1.93
N GLN A 52 11.05 16.38 1.23
CA GLN A 52 12.43 16.96 1.23
C GLN A 52 13.47 15.98 0.59
N PRO A 53 14.51 16.42 -0.15
CA PRO A 53 14.53 16.96 -1.51
C PRO A 53 14.92 15.95 -2.63
N GLN A 54 14.45 16.27 -3.84
CA GLN A 54 14.81 15.87 -5.22
C GLN A 54 15.45 14.48 -5.45
N VAL A 55 14.59 13.52 -5.80
CA VAL A 55 14.99 12.34 -6.57
C VAL A 55 14.75 12.65 -8.05
N GLU A 56 15.79 12.42 -8.85
CA GLU A 56 15.76 12.46 -10.31
C GLU A 56 14.90 11.29 -10.80
N VAL A 57 13.71 11.59 -11.34
CA VAL A 57 12.79 10.57 -11.88
C VAL A 57 13.05 10.44 -13.37
N ASP A 58 13.39 9.24 -13.82
CA ASP A 58 13.57 8.94 -15.25
C ASP A 58 12.24 9.08 -16.01
N ILE A 59 12.28 9.78 -17.14
CA ILE A 59 11.09 10.07 -17.95
C ILE A 59 10.53 8.80 -18.60
N ASP A 60 11.37 7.79 -18.86
CA ASP A 60 10.95 6.53 -19.46
C ASP A 60 10.10 5.70 -18.47
N ASP A 61 10.38 5.78 -17.17
CA ASP A 61 9.57 5.14 -16.12
C ASP A 61 8.18 5.79 -15.99
N VAL A 62 8.12 7.12 -16.09
CA VAL A 62 6.85 7.87 -16.11
C VAL A 62 6.05 7.53 -17.36
N VAL A 63 6.70 7.45 -18.52
CA VAL A 63 6.05 7.12 -19.80
C VAL A 63 5.56 5.67 -19.83
N ALA A 64 6.30 4.72 -19.27
CA ALA A 64 5.86 3.33 -19.13
C ALA A 64 4.66 3.21 -18.16
N ALA A 65 4.71 3.90 -17.02
CA ALA A 65 3.62 3.93 -16.05
C ALA A 65 2.33 4.53 -16.65
N VAL A 66 2.44 5.63 -17.42
CA VAL A 66 1.31 6.27 -18.12
C VAL A 66 0.78 5.38 -19.24
N ARG A 67 1.66 4.75 -20.06
CA ARG A 67 1.26 3.87 -21.17
C ARG A 67 0.58 2.58 -20.73
N SER A 68 0.91 2.08 -19.54
CA SER A 68 0.29 0.85 -19.02
C SER A 68 -1.17 1.03 -18.63
N GLY A 69 -1.65 2.27 -18.42
CA GLY A 69 -2.99 2.56 -17.89
C GLY A 69 -3.26 1.98 -16.48
N ALA A 70 -2.35 1.14 -15.97
CA ALA A 70 -2.47 0.36 -14.77
C ALA A 70 -1.56 0.96 -13.71
N ARG A 71 -2.14 1.78 -12.84
CA ARG A 71 -1.56 2.03 -11.51
C ARG A 71 -1.31 0.67 -10.88
N SER A 72 -0.07 0.28 -10.61
CA SER A 72 0.18 -1.03 -10.01
C SER A 72 -0.41 -1.05 -8.59
N LEU A 73 -1.44 -1.87 -8.41
CA LEU A 73 -2.02 -2.15 -7.11
C LEU A 73 -1.09 -3.14 -6.40
N ILE A 74 -0.82 -2.89 -5.12
CA ILE A 74 -0.02 -3.78 -4.29
C ILE A 74 -0.63 -3.99 -2.93
N VAL A 75 -0.32 -5.14 -2.33
CA VAL A 75 -0.45 -5.31 -0.89
C VAL A 75 0.86 -4.89 -0.25
N VAL A 76 0.78 -4.00 0.73
CA VAL A 76 1.93 -3.57 1.53
C VAL A 76 1.94 -4.28 2.88
N ASP A 77 3.09 -4.79 3.24
CA ASP A 77 3.38 -5.26 4.60
C ASP A 77 3.76 -4.09 5.51
N THR A 78 3.58 -4.26 6.82
CA THR A 78 3.94 -3.29 7.85
C THR A 78 5.42 -2.93 7.80
N SER A 79 6.31 -3.90 7.53
CA SER A 79 7.75 -3.67 7.53
C SER A 79 8.21 -2.65 6.47
N VAL A 80 7.64 -2.69 5.25
CA VAL A 80 7.97 -1.74 4.18
C VAL A 80 7.37 -0.36 4.45
N VAL A 81 6.17 -0.31 5.01
CA VAL A 81 5.54 0.96 5.41
C VAL A 81 6.39 1.65 6.47
N LEU A 82 6.81 0.93 7.51
CA LEU A 82 7.66 1.50 8.56
C LEU A 82 9.01 1.97 8.02
N ALA A 83 9.65 1.19 7.15
CA ALA A 83 10.90 1.59 6.50
C ALA A 83 10.72 2.91 5.73
N ALA A 84 9.62 3.07 4.98
CA ALA A 84 9.33 4.28 4.22
C ALA A 84 9.05 5.49 5.14
N LEU A 85 8.28 5.29 6.22
CA LEU A 85 8.00 6.30 7.24
C LEU A 85 9.29 6.78 7.93
N LEU A 86 10.21 5.85 8.23
CA LEU A 86 11.52 6.14 8.81
C LEU A 86 12.53 6.74 7.83
N GLY A 87 12.14 6.99 6.58
CA GLY A 87 12.99 7.69 5.61
C GLY A 87 13.91 6.80 4.79
N GLN A 88 13.65 5.49 4.70
CA GLN A 88 14.46 4.61 3.86
C GLN A 88 14.04 4.74 2.39
N ASP A 89 14.94 5.27 1.55
CA ASP A 89 14.67 5.55 0.14
C ASP A 89 14.20 4.32 -0.67
N PRO A 90 14.79 3.11 -0.52
CA PRO A 90 14.30 1.94 -1.24
C PRO A 90 12.83 1.62 -0.93
N ALA A 91 12.42 1.80 0.33
CA ALA A 91 11.03 1.59 0.74
C ALA A 91 10.11 2.69 0.22
N ARG A 92 10.53 3.96 0.25
CA ARG A 92 9.75 5.05 -0.35
C ARG A 92 9.53 4.82 -1.85
N GLN A 93 10.59 4.52 -2.59
CA GLN A 93 10.52 4.23 -4.03
C GLN A 93 9.61 3.05 -4.34
N ALA A 94 9.65 1.99 -3.52
CA ALA A 94 8.81 0.81 -3.71
C ALA A 94 7.30 1.07 -3.54
N LEU A 95 6.91 2.14 -2.83
CA LEU A 95 5.51 2.50 -2.56
C LEU A 95 4.98 3.62 -3.48
N VAL A 96 5.86 4.45 -3.99
CA VAL A 96 5.50 5.67 -4.73
C VAL A 96 4.98 5.33 -6.11
N GLY A 97 3.93 6.03 -6.53
CA GLY A 97 3.33 5.75 -7.82
C GLY A 97 2.48 4.47 -7.84
N ARG A 98 2.22 3.85 -6.68
CA ARG A 98 1.43 2.61 -6.54
C ARG A 98 0.19 2.82 -5.67
N ARG A 99 -0.87 2.04 -5.93
CA ARG A 99 -2.07 2.03 -5.09
C ARG A 99 -1.86 1.00 -3.98
N LEU A 100 -1.94 1.44 -2.73
CA LEU A 100 -1.60 0.63 -1.57
C LEU A 100 -2.85 -0.01 -0.98
N VAL A 101 -2.81 -1.33 -0.76
CA VAL A 101 -3.81 -2.08 0.00
C VAL A 101 -3.12 -2.81 1.15
N ALA A 102 -3.80 -2.99 2.27
CA ALA A 102 -3.30 -3.84 3.35
C ALA A 102 -4.46 -4.40 4.17
N PRO A 103 -4.30 -5.54 4.86
CA PRO A 103 -5.24 -5.97 5.90
C PRO A 103 -5.43 -4.88 6.97
N HIS A 104 -6.62 -4.75 7.57
CA HIS A 104 -6.86 -3.82 8.69
C HIS A 104 -5.90 -4.01 9.88
N LEU A 105 -5.29 -5.20 10.00
CA LEU A 105 -4.25 -5.52 10.97
C LEU A 105 -3.06 -4.53 10.93
N ILE A 106 -2.74 -3.97 9.76
CA ILE A 106 -1.60 -3.09 9.56
C ILE A 106 -1.60 -1.89 10.52
N ASP A 107 -2.78 -1.35 10.86
CA ASP A 107 -2.89 -0.20 11.76
C ASP A 107 -2.39 -0.55 13.17
N ALA A 108 -2.69 -1.76 13.65
CA ALA A 108 -2.22 -2.24 14.95
C ALA A 108 -0.72 -2.54 14.94
N GLU A 109 -0.20 -3.11 13.85
CA GLU A 109 1.23 -3.43 13.73
C GLU A 109 2.10 -2.18 13.60
N VAL A 110 1.67 -1.17 12.82
CA VAL A 110 2.37 0.12 12.72
C VAL A 110 2.41 0.79 14.10
N ALA A 111 1.28 0.86 14.81
CA ALA A 111 1.24 1.43 16.16
C ALA A 111 2.13 0.66 17.14
N HIS A 112 2.12 -0.67 17.10
CA HIS A 112 2.95 -1.52 17.93
C HIS A 112 4.45 -1.27 17.68
N ALA A 113 4.85 -1.21 16.41
CA ALA A 113 6.24 -0.98 16.03
C ALA A 113 6.72 0.42 16.41
N LEU A 114 5.93 1.47 16.14
CA LEU A 114 6.26 2.84 16.56
C LEU A 114 6.40 2.94 18.09
N ARG A 115 5.50 2.31 18.85
CA ARG A 115 5.62 2.20 20.32
C ARG A 115 6.94 1.55 20.72
N GLY A 116 7.32 0.45 20.07
CA GLY A 116 8.59 -0.23 20.32
C GLY A 116 9.81 0.65 20.05
N LEU A 117 9.79 1.44 18.98
CA LEU A 117 10.88 2.36 18.64
C LEU A 117 11.02 3.50 19.66
N VAL A 118 9.89 4.05 20.14
CA VAL A 118 9.88 5.11 21.16
C VAL A 118 10.38 4.58 22.51
N LEU A 119 9.85 3.45 22.98
CA LEU A 119 10.28 2.84 24.24
C LEU A 119 11.73 2.34 24.18
N GLY A 120 12.20 1.98 22.99
CA GLY A 120 13.59 1.62 22.72
C GLY A 120 14.52 2.82 22.48
N VAL A 121 14.03 4.06 22.58
CA VAL A 121 14.80 5.30 22.38
C VAL A 121 15.48 5.39 21.00
N LYS A 122 14.93 4.69 20.00
CA LYS A 122 15.39 4.77 18.61
C LYS A 122 14.76 5.94 17.85
N VAL A 123 13.61 6.40 18.35
CA VAL A 123 12.80 7.49 17.84
C VAL A 123 12.30 8.28 19.06
N THR A 124 12.26 9.60 19.00
CA THR A 124 11.72 10.39 20.12
C THR A 124 10.19 10.26 20.22
N ALA A 125 9.60 10.61 21.37
CA ALA A 125 8.14 10.58 21.51
C ALA A 125 7.45 11.47 20.46
N ASP A 126 7.95 12.70 20.28
CA ASP A 126 7.44 13.66 19.30
C ASP A 126 7.60 13.13 17.86
N ASP A 127 8.72 12.50 17.54
CA ASP A 127 8.90 11.83 16.24
C ASP A 127 7.90 10.69 16.05
N GLY A 128 7.66 9.88 17.08
CA GLY A 128 6.68 8.80 17.04
C GLY A 128 5.26 9.30 16.74
N GLU A 129 4.85 10.39 17.39
CA GLU A 129 3.55 11.05 17.12
C GLU A 129 3.48 11.61 15.70
N ARG A 130 4.57 12.23 15.21
CA ARG A 130 4.66 12.72 13.83
C ARG A 130 4.53 11.58 12.82
N LEU A 131 5.24 10.49 13.00
CA LEU A 131 5.18 9.32 12.11
C LEU A 131 3.78 8.67 12.13
N LEU A 132 3.14 8.60 13.29
CA LEU A 132 1.76 8.12 13.40
C LEU A 132 0.79 9.03 12.63
N SER A 133 0.97 10.35 12.72
CA SER A 133 0.19 11.32 11.94
C SER A 133 0.38 11.11 10.44
N VAL A 134 1.63 10.91 9.97
CA VAL A 134 1.88 10.60 8.55
C VAL A 134 1.17 9.31 8.13
N TRP A 135 1.24 8.25 8.94
CA TRP A 135 0.54 6.99 8.69
C TRP A 135 -0.98 7.17 8.53
N GLN A 136 -1.60 7.98 9.39
CA GLN A 136 -3.04 8.25 9.33
C GLN A 136 -3.47 8.96 8.05
N HIS A 137 -2.57 9.74 7.44
CA HIS A 137 -2.84 10.48 6.21
C HIS A 137 -2.41 9.70 4.95
N LEU A 138 -1.68 8.60 5.10
CA LEU A 138 -1.28 7.74 3.98
C LEU A 138 -2.50 7.00 3.42
N ALA A 139 -2.73 7.16 2.13
CA ALA A 139 -3.79 6.50 1.39
C ALA A 139 -3.47 5.02 1.19
N VAL A 140 -3.97 4.20 2.13
CA VAL A 140 -3.95 2.74 2.08
C VAL A 140 -5.37 2.24 2.18
N ASP A 141 -5.80 1.44 1.21
CA ASP A 141 -7.09 0.78 1.21
C ASP A 141 -7.03 -0.40 2.19
N ARG A 142 -7.76 -0.31 3.32
CA ARG A 142 -7.80 -1.40 4.30
C ARG A 142 -8.75 -2.51 3.86
N LEU A 143 -8.25 -3.74 3.73
CA LEU A 143 -8.99 -4.93 3.31
C LEU A 143 -9.55 -5.69 4.53
N PRO A 144 -10.86 -5.97 4.59
CA PRO A 144 -11.44 -6.83 5.61
C PRO A 144 -11.06 -8.30 5.35
N MET A 145 -10.57 -9.00 6.37
CA MET A 145 -10.01 -10.35 6.23
C MET A 145 -10.95 -11.50 6.61
N THR A 146 -12.16 -11.21 7.12
CA THR A 146 -13.07 -12.23 7.67
C THR A 146 -13.38 -13.35 6.69
N GLY A 147 -13.64 -13.02 5.41
CA GLY A 147 -13.91 -14.01 4.36
C GLY A 147 -12.68 -14.79 3.88
N LEU A 148 -11.49 -14.38 4.30
CA LEU A 148 -10.20 -14.93 3.87
C LEU A 148 -9.53 -15.78 4.96
N LEU A 149 -10.10 -15.82 6.18
CA LEU A 149 -9.57 -16.59 7.31
C LEU A 149 -9.35 -18.09 7.04
N PRO A 150 -10.17 -18.81 6.23
CA PRO A 150 -9.88 -20.19 5.89
C PRO A 150 -8.53 -20.37 5.19
N ARG A 151 -8.15 -19.41 4.32
CA ARG A 151 -6.85 -19.43 3.63
C ARG A 151 -5.71 -19.06 4.57
N VAL A 152 -5.92 -18.07 5.45
CA VAL A 152 -4.97 -17.73 6.53
C VAL A 152 -4.68 -18.96 7.39
N TRP A 153 -5.71 -19.69 7.82
CA TRP A 153 -5.54 -20.91 8.61
C TRP A 153 -4.84 -22.05 7.84
N ALA A 154 -5.05 -22.15 6.53
CA ALA A 154 -4.35 -23.12 5.70
C ALA A 154 -2.82 -22.87 5.63
N LEU A 155 -2.36 -21.65 5.93
CA LEU A 155 -0.94 -21.28 5.94
C LEU A 155 -0.25 -21.48 7.30
N ARG A 156 -0.97 -21.92 8.34
CA ARG A 156 -0.50 -22.00 9.73
C ARG A 156 0.78 -22.83 9.96
N ASP A 157 1.06 -23.80 9.09
CA ASP A 157 2.23 -24.66 9.22
C ASP A 157 3.51 -23.99 8.66
N ALA A 158 3.37 -22.87 7.96
CA ALA A 158 4.48 -22.15 7.31
C ALA A 158 4.62 -20.69 7.77
N LEU A 159 3.51 -20.04 8.17
CA LEU A 159 3.47 -18.62 8.50
C LEU A 159 2.68 -18.38 9.79
N THR A 160 3.04 -17.31 10.50
CA THR A 160 2.18 -16.80 11.57
C THR A 160 0.84 -16.34 10.98
N ALA A 161 -0.21 -16.30 11.81
CA ALA A 161 -1.51 -15.82 11.35
C ALA A 161 -1.44 -14.36 10.85
N TYR A 162 -0.54 -13.55 11.42
CA TYR A 162 -0.31 -12.16 11.04
C TYR A 162 0.29 -12.06 9.63
N ASP A 163 1.42 -12.73 9.39
CA ASP A 163 2.09 -12.79 8.09
C ASP A 163 1.17 -13.38 7.01
N ALA A 164 0.43 -14.42 7.38
CA ALA A 164 -0.52 -15.06 6.49
C ALA A 164 -1.66 -14.13 6.06
N MET A 165 -2.02 -13.09 6.83
CA MET A 165 -3.02 -12.10 6.39
C MET A 165 -2.54 -11.30 5.19
N PHE A 166 -1.29 -10.85 5.19
CA PHE A 166 -0.72 -10.08 4.07
C PHE A 166 -0.57 -10.95 2.82
N VAL A 167 -0.05 -12.18 2.96
CA VAL A 167 0.04 -13.15 1.86
C VAL A 167 -1.34 -13.46 1.29
N THR A 168 -2.32 -13.73 2.15
CA THR A 168 -3.68 -14.07 1.70
C THR A 168 -4.37 -12.89 1.01
N ALA A 169 -4.15 -11.67 1.50
CA ALA A 169 -4.69 -10.47 0.84
C ALA A 169 -4.11 -10.30 -0.57
N ALA A 170 -2.80 -10.50 -0.73
CA ALA A 170 -2.13 -10.41 -2.03
C ALA A 170 -2.59 -11.51 -3.00
N GLU A 171 -2.74 -12.74 -2.51
CA GLU A 171 -3.31 -13.87 -3.27
C GLU A 171 -4.75 -13.58 -3.73
N ALA A 172 -5.60 -13.08 -2.83
CA ALA A 172 -7.01 -12.81 -3.11
C ALA A 172 -7.19 -11.72 -4.18
N LEU A 173 -6.34 -10.70 -4.16
CA LEU A 173 -6.36 -9.59 -5.10
C LEU A 173 -5.53 -9.86 -6.36
N ARG A 174 -4.74 -10.94 -6.38
CA ARG A 174 -3.80 -11.30 -7.46
C ARG A 174 -2.81 -10.18 -7.77
N VAL A 175 -2.28 -9.58 -6.72
CA VAL A 175 -1.30 -8.49 -6.80
C VAL A 175 -0.03 -8.88 -6.04
N PRO A 176 1.11 -8.20 -6.31
CA PRO A 176 2.32 -8.41 -5.53
C PRO A 176 2.14 -8.02 -4.06
N LEU A 177 2.81 -8.78 -3.19
CA LEU A 177 3.06 -8.41 -1.80
C LEU A 177 4.44 -7.74 -1.72
N VAL A 178 4.49 -6.51 -1.22
CA VAL A 178 5.74 -5.76 -1.01
C VAL A 178 6.10 -5.79 0.47
N THR A 179 7.31 -6.24 0.80
CA THR A 179 7.77 -6.41 2.18
C THR A 179 9.27 -6.17 2.32
N CYS A 180 9.72 -5.76 3.51
CA CYS A 180 11.14 -5.80 3.89
C CYS A 180 11.53 -7.12 4.58
N ASP A 181 10.56 -7.97 4.94
CA ASP A 181 10.82 -9.25 5.57
C ASP A 181 11.19 -10.31 4.52
N ARG A 182 12.46 -10.68 4.54
CA ARG A 182 12.98 -11.75 3.68
C ARG A 182 12.39 -13.10 4.06
N GLN A 183 12.11 -13.37 5.35
CA GLN A 183 11.62 -14.68 5.79
C GLN A 183 10.28 -15.00 5.13
N LEU A 184 9.42 -13.99 5.01
CA LEU A 184 8.11 -14.10 4.36
C LEU A 184 8.20 -14.56 2.90
N ALA A 185 9.22 -14.13 2.16
CA ALA A 185 9.49 -14.61 0.81
C ALA A 185 10.10 -16.02 0.78
N HIS A 186 10.94 -16.36 1.75
CA HIS A 186 11.66 -17.64 1.79
C HIS A 186 10.78 -18.81 2.29
N ALA A 187 9.66 -18.53 2.96
CA ALA A 187 8.73 -19.55 3.42
C ALA A 187 8.10 -20.38 2.28
N GLY A 188 8.11 -19.88 1.04
CA GLY A 188 7.61 -20.60 -0.14
C GLY A 188 6.10 -20.91 -0.12
N ALA A 189 5.37 -20.37 0.86
CA ALA A 189 3.96 -20.66 1.09
C ALA A 189 3.00 -19.74 0.31
N ALA A 190 3.53 -18.61 -0.19
CA ALA A 190 2.80 -17.62 -0.95
C ALA A 190 2.58 -18.07 -2.41
N ARG A 191 1.36 -17.89 -2.91
CA ARG A 191 1.00 -18.09 -4.32
C ARG A 191 0.99 -16.78 -5.12
N CYS A 192 1.32 -15.66 -4.48
CA CYS A 192 1.50 -14.35 -5.10
C CYS A 192 2.98 -14.04 -5.29
N THR A 193 3.30 -13.09 -6.16
CA THR A 193 4.65 -12.51 -6.23
C THR A 193 4.96 -11.80 -4.91
N VAL A 194 6.16 -12.04 -4.37
CA VAL A 194 6.68 -11.32 -3.20
C VAL A 194 7.83 -10.44 -3.66
N GLU A 195 7.66 -9.13 -3.57
CA GLU A 195 8.67 -8.11 -3.86
C GLU A 195 9.41 -7.76 -2.56
N ILE A 196 10.69 -8.13 -2.50
CA ILE A 196 11.53 -7.82 -1.34
C ILE A 196 12.18 -6.46 -1.53
N VAL A 197 11.88 -5.55 -0.63
CA VAL A 197 12.60 -4.28 -0.51
C VAL A 197 13.78 -4.47 0.44
N PRO A 198 14.99 -4.00 0.12
CA PRO A 198 16.11 -4.01 1.05
C PRO A 198 15.75 -3.22 2.31
N GLY A 199 15.49 -3.92 3.42
CA GLY A 199 15.38 -3.29 4.74
C GLY A 199 16.75 -2.88 5.28
N ALA A 200 16.80 -1.88 6.16
CA ALA A 200 18.02 -1.45 6.84
C ALA A 200 18.66 -2.58 7.69
N SER A 201 19.43 -3.45 7.06
CA SER A 201 20.43 -4.31 7.69
C SER A 201 21.79 -3.59 7.69
N SER A 202 21.83 -2.32 8.13
CA SER A 202 23.08 -1.58 8.41
C SER A 202 22.76 -0.16 8.91
N MET A 203 22.40 -0.02 10.18
CA MET A 203 22.76 1.20 10.91
C MET A 203 24.12 0.91 11.56
N PRO A 204 25.22 1.60 11.20
CA PRO A 204 26.46 1.46 11.95
C PRO A 204 26.20 1.92 13.39
N SER A 205 26.71 1.14 14.34
CA SER A 205 26.72 1.45 15.77
C SER A 205 27.50 2.72 16.07
#